data_AF-A0A3D9N0A8-F1
#
_entry.id   AF-A0A3D9N0A8-F1
#
_cell.length_a   1.000
_cell.length_b   1.000
_cell.length_c   1.000
_cell.angle_alpha   90.00
_cell.angle_beta   90.00
_cell.angle_gamma   90.00
#
_symmetry.space_group_name_H-M   'P 1'
#
loop_
_entity.id
_entity.type
_entity.pdbx_description
1 polymer ?
#
loop_
_entity_poly.entity_id
_entity_poly.type
_entity_poly.pdbx_seq_one_letter_code
_entity_poly.pdbx_strand_id
1 'polypeptide(L)'
;MTNKFKLDEQAIIKIGNLLPRLKHSVSPVHLIEWLENFDIDEFDSAIDLLSVFEYIPFKEFMLRLNDLLNEIFKTIPNNKDKIIIIPYGKLGKSGTLVTYPLKNTRAFKRRESVITLTNDYTKVVNPKSFRHIIFLDDFIGSGKTFVKEFSKEKSVRKWIHDNRIENIYILSTIIMIEGRDYVLSKFPHHNIKIHAEERNKIFHKTLSPLSLIGDINKTKDITQKHGDKIPVFNFPPYSASLGFDASESLVSYFHCTPNNTLPIIWGKTKDWKPLFPREAHLRMDEARQFKNDIAFYIGICNKLGIDLYTGRSIISKKQDKYVRERKHNNKLDHSVVALLFLKKEGYDNLIICHLLGITRTELIVIYNEAKKLNFINKRSELTISGINFLVELKKRTKPENFRKQTKHSLRVKNELYMPIQFNGTI
;
A
#
# COMPACT_ATOMS: atom_id res chain seq x y z
N MET A 1 -11.96 -9.93 -29.13
CA MET A 1 -11.14 -8.88 -29.77
C MET A 1 -10.51 -8.08 -28.65
N THR A 2 -9.18 -8.01 -28.57
CA THR A 2 -8.48 -7.25 -27.53
C THR A 2 -8.58 -5.76 -27.87
N ASN A 3 -9.46 -5.03 -27.18
CA ASN A 3 -9.51 -3.57 -27.21
C ASN A 3 -8.16 -3.06 -26.69
N LYS A 4 -7.24 -2.73 -27.59
CA LYS A 4 -5.96 -2.13 -27.21
C LYS A 4 -6.20 -0.67 -26.91
N PHE A 5 -6.01 -0.29 -25.65
CA PHE A 5 -5.94 1.10 -25.22
C PHE A 5 -5.01 1.87 -26.17
N LYS A 6 -5.54 2.89 -26.85
CA LYS A 6 -4.75 3.71 -27.76
C LYS A 6 -4.04 4.77 -26.92
N LEU A 7 -2.76 4.52 -26.64
CA LEU A 7 -1.90 5.44 -25.92
C LEU A 7 -1.62 6.68 -26.80
N ASP A 8 -2.49 7.68 -26.73
CA ASP A 8 -2.29 8.98 -27.37
C ASP A 8 -1.77 10.04 -26.38
N GLU A 9 -1.43 11.21 -26.90
CA GLU A 9 -0.82 12.29 -26.12
C GLU A 9 -1.74 12.78 -24.98
N GLN A 10 -3.05 12.84 -25.22
CA GLN A 10 -4.02 13.24 -24.21
C GLN A 10 -4.16 12.18 -23.10
N ALA A 11 -4.18 10.90 -23.47
CA ALA A 11 -4.18 9.80 -22.52
C ALA A 11 -2.93 9.80 -21.63
N ILE A 12 -1.75 10.08 -22.20
CA ILE A 12 -0.48 10.19 -21.44
C ILE A 12 -0.55 11.34 -20.43
N ILE A 13 -1.09 12.50 -20.82
CA ILE A 13 -1.24 13.66 -19.93
C ILE A 13 -2.21 13.33 -18.78
N LYS A 14 -3.39 12.74 -19.09
CA LYS A 14 -4.36 12.33 -18.07
C LYS A 14 -3.76 11.33 -17.08
N ILE A 15 -3.06 10.29 -17.58
CA ILE A 15 -2.33 9.32 -16.74
C ILE A 15 -1.27 10.03 -15.89
N GLY A 16 -0.50 10.95 -16.47
CA GLY A 16 0.51 11.75 -15.77
C GLY A 16 -0.08 12.52 -14.58
N ASN A 17 -1.28 13.06 -14.72
CA ASN A 17 -1.98 13.80 -13.67
C ASN A 17 -2.52 12.89 -12.55
N LEU A 18 -2.84 11.63 -12.86
CA LEU A 18 -3.28 10.66 -11.86
C LEU A 18 -2.15 10.15 -10.96
N LEU A 19 -0.90 10.10 -11.45
CA LEU A 19 0.21 9.54 -10.67
C LEU A 19 0.49 10.32 -9.36
N PRO A 20 0.58 11.67 -9.35
CA PRO A 20 0.65 12.44 -8.12
C PRO A 20 -0.57 12.25 -7.21
N ARG A 21 -1.78 12.14 -7.79
CA ARG A 21 -3.03 11.91 -7.04
C ARG A 21 -2.99 10.58 -6.28
N LEU A 22 -2.45 9.56 -6.92
CA LEU A 22 -2.19 8.23 -6.35
C LEU A 22 -0.88 8.19 -5.55
N LYS A 23 -0.22 9.34 -5.33
CA LYS A 23 1.01 9.49 -4.54
C LYS A 23 2.13 8.57 -5.03
N HIS A 24 2.20 8.35 -6.34
CA HIS A 24 3.18 7.48 -7.00
C HIS A 24 3.22 6.04 -6.44
N SER A 25 2.10 5.58 -5.87
CA SER A 25 1.99 4.23 -5.31
C SER A 25 1.85 3.13 -6.36
N VAL A 26 1.56 3.51 -7.60
CA VAL A 26 1.46 2.63 -8.76
C VAL A 26 2.33 3.15 -9.89
N SER A 27 2.85 2.24 -10.72
CA SER A 27 3.60 2.61 -11.91
C SER A 27 2.65 3.07 -13.03
N PRO A 28 3.12 3.89 -13.99
CA PRO A 28 2.32 4.24 -15.16
C PRO A 28 1.85 3.00 -15.94
N VAL A 29 2.69 1.98 -16.05
CA VAL A 29 2.37 0.72 -16.76
C VAL A 29 1.22 0.01 -16.06
N HIS A 30 1.28 -0.13 -14.73
CA HIS A 30 0.22 -0.78 -13.95
C HIS A 30 -1.11 -0.02 -14.03
N LEU A 31 -1.05 1.31 -14.05
CA LEU A 31 -2.23 2.15 -14.25
C LEU A 31 -2.84 1.97 -15.66
N ILE A 32 -2.00 1.89 -16.70
CA ILE A 32 -2.46 1.58 -18.07
C ILE A 32 -3.11 0.20 -18.11
N GLU A 33 -2.48 -0.81 -17.52
CA GLU A 33 -3.02 -2.17 -17.45
C GLU A 33 -4.36 -2.24 -16.72
N TRP A 34 -4.59 -1.38 -15.73
CA TRP A 34 -5.88 -1.26 -15.07
C TRP A 34 -6.93 -0.57 -15.97
N LEU A 35 -6.55 0.49 -16.69
CA LEU A 35 -7.42 1.19 -17.64
C LEU A 35 -7.81 0.29 -18.84
N GLU A 36 -6.92 -0.61 -19.24
CA GLU A 36 -7.17 -1.62 -20.29
C GLU A 36 -8.28 -2.61 -19.94
N ASN A 37 -8.74 -2.67 -18.69
CA ASN A 37 -9.91 -3.48 -18.33
C ASN A 37 -11.24 -2.87 -18.81
N PHE A 38 -11.28 -1.57 -19.15
CA PHE A 38 -12.50 -0.84 -19.50
C PHE A 38 -12.69 -0.73 -21.02
N ASP A 39 -13.92 -0.48 -21.46
CA ASP A 39 -14.21 -0.14 -22.85
C ASP A 39 -13.80 1.31 -23.16
N ILE A 40 -13.56 1.63 -24.43
CA ILE A 40 -13.00 2.93 -24.85
C ILE A 40 -13.89 4.12 -24.41
N ASP A 41 -15.21 3.95 -24.45
CA ASP A 41 -16.20 4.94 -24.06
C ASP A 41 -16.39 5.10 -22.54
N GLU A 42 -15.70 4.25 -21.75
CA GLU A 42 -15.74 4.23 -20.29
C GLU A 42 -14.50 4.87 -19.65
N PHE A 43 -13.46 5.16 -20.44
CA PHE A 43 -12.17 5.65 -19.93
C PHE A 43 -12.27 6.93 -19.13
N ASP A 44 -13.07 7.91 -19.59
CA ASP A 44 -13.22 9.16 -18.87
C ASP A 44 -13.85 8.93 -17.49
N SER A 45 -14.85 8.06 -17.38
CA SER A 45 -15.46 7.69 -16.09
C SER A 45 -14.48 6.95 -15.17
N ALA A 46 -13.60 6.10 -15.71
CA ALA A 46 -12.56 5.42 -14.93
C ALA A 46 -11.49 6.42 -14.41
N ILE A 47 -11.14 7.43 -15.22
CA ILE A 47 -10.22 8.51 -14.85
C ILE A 47 -10.84 9.41 -13.80
N ASP A 48 -12.11 9.80 -13.96
CA ASP A 48 -12.86 10.59 -12.98
C ASP A 48 -12.89 9.88 -11.64
N LEU A 49 -13.17 8.57 -11.63
CA LEU A 49 -13.10 7.74 -10.43
C LEU A 49 -11.72 7.82 -9.77
N LEU A 50 -10.62 7.63 -10.51
CA LEU A 50 -9.28 7.70 -9.93
C LEU A 50 -8.86 9.11 -9.49
N SER A 51 -9.42 10.16 -10.10
CA SER A 51 -9.10 11.54 -9.72
C SER A 51 -9.59 11.88 -8.31
N VAL A 52 -10.61 11.18 -7.80
CA VAL A 52 -11.13 11.32 -6.44
C VAL A 52 -10.76 10.15 -5.53
N PHE A 53 -10.05 9.15 -6.05
CA PHE A 53 -9.57 7.99 -5.30
C PHE A 53 -8.56 8.37 -4.21
N GLU A 54 -8.75 7.85 -3.00
CA GLU A 54 -7.89 8.15 -1.86
C GLU A 54 -6.95 6.98 -1.54
N TYR A 55 -5.71 7.09 -2.00
CA TYR A 55 -4.64 6.20 -1.53
C TYR A 55 -3.95 6.78 -0.28
N ILE A 56 -3.86 5.99 0.79
CA ILE A 56 -3.30 6.40 2.08
C ILE A 56 -1.95 5.70 2.32
N PRO A 57 -0.82 6.42 2.16
CA PRO A 57 0.49 5.88 2.47
C PRO A 57 0.71 5.77 3.98
N PHE A 58 1.69 4.96 4.39
CA PHE A 58 2.01 4.69 5.80
C PHE A 58 2.19 5.95 6.67
N LYS A 59 2.94 6.95 6.16
CA LYS A 59 3.21 8.19 6.92
C LYS A 59 1.93 8.96 7.23
N GLU A 60 1.04 9.03 6.25
CA GLU A 60 -0.25 9.69 6.39
C GLU A 60 -1.19 8.91 7.30
N PHE A 61 -1.22 7.58 7.17
CA PHE A 61 -1.93 6.71 8.09
C PHE A 61 -1.51 6.95 9.56
N MET A 62 -0.20 7.00 9.83
CA MET A 62 0.31 7.33 11.17
C MET A 62 -0.06 8.74 11.62
N LEU A 63 -0.03 9.72 10.72
CA LEU A 63 -0.41 11.09 11.04
C LEU A 63 -1.88 11.17 11.48
N ARG A 64 -2.79 10.56 10.71
CA ARG A 64 -4.21 10.48 11.06
C ARG A 64 -4.44 9.81 12.40
N LEU A 65 -3.80 8.66 12.64
CA LEU A 65 -3.88 8.00 13.95
C LEU A 65 -3.37 8.88 15.09
N ASN A 66 -2.26 9.61 14.87
CA ASN A 66 -1.71 10.52 15.88
C ASN A 66 -2.70 11.64 16.22
N ASP A 67 -3.31 12.24 15.21
CA ASP A 67 -4.18 13.41 15.37
C ASP A 67 -5.50 13.01 16.02
N LEU A 68 -6.14 11.94 15.54
CA LEU A 68 -7.36 11.38 16.13
C LEU A 68 -7.14 10.88 17.57
N LEU A 69 -5.98 10.27 17.86
CA LEU A 69 -5.66 9.87 19.24
C LEU A 69 -5.43 11.09 20.15
N ASN A 70 -4.84 12.17 19.63
CA ASN A 70 -4.73 13.42 20.39
C ASN A 70 -6.11 14.02 20.69
N GLU A 71 -7.07 13.93 19.77
CA GLU A 71 -8.46 14.36 20.03
C GLU A 71 -9.09 13.57 21.16
N ILE A 72 -8.96 12.23 21.16
CA ILE A 72 -9.42 11.40 22.28
C ILE A 72 -8.78 11.87 23.58
N PHE A 73 -7.47 12.11 23.59
CA PHE A 73 -6.76 12.57 24.80
C PHE A 73 -7.15 13.96 25.28
N LYS A 74 -7.66 14.85 24.41
CA LYS A 74 -8.26 16.12 24.85
C LYS A 74 -9.54 15.87 25.68
N THR A 75 -10.28 14.80 25.38
CA THR A 75 -11.47 14.40 26.15
C THR A 75 -11.13 13.64 27.44
N ILE A 76 -9.88 13.18 27.59
CA ILE A 76 -9.35 12.49 28.78
C ILE A 76 -8.29 13.40 29.41
N PRO A 77 -8.67 14.45 30.16
CA PRO A 77 -7.75 15.51 30.58
C PRO A 77 -6.72 15.03 31.61
N ASN A 78 -7.07 14.06 32.47
CA ASN A 78 -6.15 13.51 33.45
C ASN A 78 -5.12 12.58 32.78
N ASN A 79 -3.86 13.01 32.75
CA ASN A 79 -2.75 12.24 32.17
C ASN A 79 -2.43 10.95 32.95
N LYS A 80 -2.97 10.77 34.16
CA LYS A 80 -2.82 9.54 34.96
C LYS A 80 -3.95 8.53 34.75
N ASP A 81 -5.00 8.89 34.02
CA ASP A 81 -6.11 7.97 33.76
C ASP A 81 -5.63 6.81 32.88
N LYS A 82 -5.87 5.59 33.37
CA LYS A 82 -5.50 4.38 32.63
C LYS A 82 -6.46 4.12 31.49
N ILE A 83 -5.89 3.74 30.35
CA ILE A 83 -6.61 3.54 29.09
C ILE A 83 -6.31 2.14 28.56
N ILE A 84 -7.36 1.43 28.13
CA ILE A 84 -7.21 0.17 27.41
C ILE A 84 -7.36 0.45 25.93
N ILE A 85 -6.46 -0.08 25.10
CA ILE A 85 -6.62 -0.06 23.64
C ILE A 85 -6.74 -1.50 23.16
N ILE A 86 -7.81 -1.77 22.39
CA ILE A 86 -8.11 -3.09 21.85
C ILE A 86 -8.28 -2.99 20.34
N PRO A 87 -7.32 -3.52 19.56
CA PRO A 87 -7.50 -3.72 18.13
C PRO A 87 -8.68 -4.66 17.90
N TYR A 88 -9.60 -4.23 17.07
CA TYR A 88 -10.84 -4.93 16.83
C TYR A 88 -10.86 -5.46 15.38
N GLY A 89 -11.07 -6.77 15.24
CA GLY A 89 -10.94 -7.50 13.97
C GLY A 89 -10.45 -8.93 14.19
N LYS A 90 -10.55 -9.80 13.17
CA LYS A 90 -10.04 -11.18 13.30
C LYS A 90 -8.52 -11.16 13.57
N LEU A 91 -8.09 -11.82 14.65
CA LEU A 91 -6.68 -12.09 14.96
C LEU A 91 -5.96 -12.60 13.69
N GLY A 92 -4.86 -11.95 13.32
CA GLY A 92 -4.07 -12.32 12.13
C GLY A 92 -4.42 -11.63 10.80
N LYS A 93 -5.40 -10.70 10.74
CA LYS A 93 -5.70 -9.93 9.51
C LYS A 93 -5.33 -8.43 9.59
N SER A 94 -5.99 -7.64 10.44
CA SER A 94 -5.82 -6.16 10.50
C SER A 94 -5.21 -5.65 11.81
N GLY A 95 -5.44 -6.33 12.95
CA GLY A 95 -5.00 -5.83 14.27
C GLY A 95 -3.50 -5.59 14.41
N THR A 96 -2.64 -6.40 13.77
CA THR A 96 -1.17 -6.22 13.79
C THR A 96 -0.71 -5.05 12.91
N LEU A 97 -1.50 -4.70 11.89
CA LEU A 97 -1.15 -3.67 10.90
C LEU A 97 -1.48 -2.25 11.37
N VAL A 98 -2.40 -2.10 12.33
CA VAL A 98 -2.78 -0.78 12.91
C VAL A 98 -2.06 -0.50 14.23
N THR A 99 -1.75 -1.53 15.01
CA THR A 99 -1.08 -1.40 16.32
C THR A 99 0.33 -0.85 16.20
N TYR A 100 1.12 -1.34 15.24
CA TYR A 100 2.49 -0.84 15.06
C TYR A 100 2.54 0.65 14.68
N PRO A 101 1.77 1.13 13.68
CA PRO A 101 1.62 2.57 13.42
C PRO A 101 1.21 3.37 14.65
N LEU A 102 0.19 2.92 15.38
CA LEU A 102 -0.33 3.61 16.57
C LEU A 102 0.75 3.78 17.65
N LYS A 103 1.47 2.71 18.00
CA LYS A 103 2.54 2.73 19.02
C LYS A 103 3.67 3.70 18.67
N ASN A 104 3.88 3.96 17.38
CA ASN A 104 4.94 4.85 16.91
C ASN A 104 4.51 6.33 16.84
N THR A 105 3.22 6.64 17.05
CA THR A 105 2.73 8.02 17.13
C THR A 105 3.28 8.75 18.35
N ARG A 106 3.40 10.08 18.25
CA ARG A 106 3.81 10.92 19.39
C ARG A 106 2.73 10.92 20.48
N ALA A 107 1.46 10.93 20.07
CA ALA A 107 0.32 10.85 20.98
C ALA A 107 0.43 9.62 21.90
N PHE A 108 0.59 8.41 21.33
CA PHE A 108 0.71 7.17 22.09
C PHE A 108 1.91 7.22 23.05
N LYS A 109 3.11 7.55 22.56
CA LYS A 109 4.34 7.58 23.37
C LYS A 109 4.25 8.52 24.58
N ARG A 110 3.55 9.65 24.45
CA ARG A 110 3.36 10.60 25.54
C ARG A 110 2.57 10.02 26.73
N ARG A 111 1.71 9.02 26.50
CA ARG A 111 0.87 8.38 27.51
C ARG A 111 1.11 6.86 27.60
N GLU A 112 2.24 6.37 27.10
CA GLU A 112 2.52 4.93 27.00
C GLU A 112 2.45 4.23 28.36
N SER A 113 2.90 4.90 29.44
CA SER A 113 2.89 4.35 30.80
C SER A 113 1.50 4.08 31.38
N VAL A 114 0.45 4.71 30.84
CA VAL A 114 -0.94 4.54 31.30
C VAL A 114 -1.81 3.79 30.29
N ILE A 115 -1.23 3.36 29.16
CA ILE A 115 -1.94 2.64 28.11
C ILE A 115 -1.64 1.14 28.20
N THR A 116 -2.70 0.33 28.29
CA THR A 116 -2.65 -1.12 28.11
C THR A 116 -3.17 -1.48 26.73
N LEU A 117 -2.26 -1.85 25.83
CA LEU A 117 -2.60 -2.35 24.49
C LEU A 117 -2.68 -3.87 24.50
N THR A 118 -3.87 -4.44 24.26
CA THR A 118 -4.09 -5.89 24.25
C THR A 118 -5.08 -6.28 23.16
N ASN A 119 -4.92 -7.48 22.58
CA ASN A 119 -5.93 -8.07 21.69
C ASN A 119 -6.98 -8.89 22.45
N ASP A 120 -6.78 -9.09 23.75
CA ASP A 120 -7.61 -9.92 24.60
C ASP A 120 -7.92 -9.17 25.89
N TYR A 121 -9.17 -8.72 26.02
CA TYR A 121 -9.65 -7.98 27.19
C TYR A 121 -9.65 -8.83 28.46
N THR A 122 -9.72 -10.17 28.35
CA THR A 122 -9.74 -11.07 29.50
C THR A 122 -8.39 -11.10 30.23
N LYS A 123 -7.30 -10.73 29.55
CA LYS A 123 -5.94 -10.69 30.09
C LYS A 123 -5.57 -9.36 30.76
N VAL A 124 -6.49 -8.40 30.81
CA VAL A 124 -6.23 -7.11 31.46
C VAL A 124 -6.15 -7.31 32.97
N VAL A 125 -5.01 -6.97 33.56
CA VAL A 125 -4.78 -7.03 35.01
C VAL A 125 -5.44 -5.82 35.68
N ASN A 126 -6.19 -6.06 36.77
CA ASN A 126 -6.93 -5.03 37.50
C ASN A 126 -7.80 -4.12 36.60
N PRO A 127 -8.77 -4.69 35.86
CA PRO A 127 -9.58 -3.96 34.88
C PRO A 127 -10.43 -2.84 35.48
N LYS A 128 -10.81 -2.95 36.77
CA LYS A 128 -11.52 -1.90 37.52
C LYS A 128 -10.70 -0.60 37.69
N SER A 129 -9.38 -0.64 37.46
CA SER A 129 -8.53 0.56 37.51
C SER A 129 -8.55 1.40 36.22
N PHE A 130 -9.26 0.94 35.19
CA PHE A 130 -9.42 1.64 33.92
C PHE A 130 -10.81 2.26 33.84
N ARG A 131 -10.88 3.51 33.36
CA ARG A 131 -12.16 4.20 33.10
C ARG A 131 -12.45 4.41 31.61
N HIS A 132 -11.45 4.14 30.76
CA HIS A 132 -11.49 4.42 29.32
C HIS A 132 -11.04 3.21 28.52
N ILE A 133 -11.77 2.89 27.47
CA ILE A 133 -11.42 1.86 26.48
C ILE A 133 -11.50 2.43 25.06
N ILE A 134 -10.52 2.11 24.23
CA ILE A 134 -10.45 2.52 22.82
C ILE A 134 -10.42 1.26 21.96
N PHE A 135 -11.45 1.08 21.14
CA PHE A 135 -11.46 0.09 20.07
C PHE A 135 -10.74 0.65 18.85
N LEU A 136 -9.81 -0.11 18.29
CA LEU A 136 -8.94 0.33 17.20
C LEU A 136 -9.20 -0.48 15.93
N ASP A 137 -9.45 0.20 14.82
CA ASP A 137 -9.52 -0.40 13.48
C ASP A 137 -8.77 0.50 12.46
N ASP A 138 -8.51 0.01 11.24
CA ASP A 138 -7.98 0.87 10.17
C ASP A 138 -9.08 1.64 9.45
N PHE A 139 -10.18 0.96 9.15
CA PHE A 139 -11.29 1.44 8.34
C PHE A 139 -12.62 0.87 8.82
N ILE A 140 -13.63 1.71 8.98
CA ILE A 140 -14.99 1.29 9.32
C ILE A 140 -15.92 1.54 8.13
N GLY A 141 -16.37 0.45 7.51
CA GLY A 141 -17.36 0.46 6.44
C GLY A 141 -18.78 0.60 6.97
N SER A 142 -19.55 -0.49 7.00
CA SER A 142 -20.95 -0.47 7.47
C SER A 142 -21.15 -0.55 8.99
N GLY A 143 -20.07 -0.67 9.77
CA GLY A 143 -20.15 -0.81 11.23
C GLY A 143 -20.71 -2.16 11.74
N LYS A 144 -21.26 -3.01 10.86
CA LYS A 144 -21.85 -4.32 11.20
C LYS A 144 -20.90 -5.25 11.94
N THR A 145 -19.62 -5.24 11.60
CA THR A 145 -18.60 -6.04 12.28
C THR A 145 -18.57 -5.67 13.76
N PHE A 146 -18.29 -4.39 14.07
CA PHE A 146 -18.25 -3.87 15.45
C PHE A 146 -19.51 -4.22 16.24
N VAL A 147 -20.69 -3.88 15.70
CA VAL A 147 -21.97 -4.17 16.35
C VAL A 147 -22.13 -5.66 16.66
N LYS A 148 -21.77 -6.54 15.72
CA LYS A 148 -21.88 -7.99 15.90
C LYS A 148 -21.05 -8.50 17.07
N GLU A 149 -19.79 -8.09 17.19
CA GLU A 149 -18.95 -8.58 18.29
C GLU A 149 -19.26 -7.89 19.62
N PHE A 150 -19.60 -6.60 19.60
CA PHE A 150 -19.97 -5.86 20.79
C PHE A 150 -21.31 -6.35 21.40
N SER A 151 -22.16 -6.99 20.59
CA SER A 151 -23.48 -7.50 21.04
C SER A 151 -23.50 -8.96 21.50
N LYS A 152 -22.38 -9.71 21.45
CA LYS A 152 -22.36 -11.13 21.89
C LYS A 152 -22.66 -11.28 23.39
N GLU A 153 -23.22 -12.41 23.82
CA GLU A 153 -23.55 -12.65 25.24
C GLU A 153 -22.31 -12.68 26.15
N LYS A 154 -21.21 -13.32 25.69
CA LYS A 154 -19.88 -13.26 26.32
C LYS A 154 -18.99 -12.22 25.63
N SER A 155 -19.50 -11.02 25.43
CA SER A 155 -18.78 -9.93 24.73
C SER A 155 -17.95 -9.07 25.67
N VAL A 156 -17.07 -8.30 25.04
CA VAL A 156 -16.39 -7.15 25.64
C VAL A 156 -17.35 -6.14 26.28
N ARG A 157 -18.61 -6.03 25.79
CA ARG A 157 -19.62 -5.13 26.37
C ARG A 157 -20.01 -5.54 27.79
N LYS A 158 -20.27 -6.84 28.02
CA LYS A 158 -20.55 -7.34 29.38
C LYS A 158 -19.35 -7.10 30.30
N TRP A 159 -18.16 -7.38 29.79
CA TRP A 159 -16.92 -7.16 30.54
C TRP A 159 -16.67 -5.68 30.88
N ILE A 160 -16.97 -4.74 29.97
CA ILE A 160 -16.91 -3.29 30.21
C ILE A 160 -17.86 -2.89 31.34
N HIS A 161 -19.10 -3.38 31.30
CA HIS A 161 -20.12 -3.11 32.32
C HIS A 161 -19.70 -3.66 33.69
N ASP A 162 -19.30 -4.93 33.76
CA ASP A 162 -18.93 -5.61 35.01
C ASP A 162 -17.69 -4.99 35.67
N ASN A 163 -16.84 -4.31 34.88
CA ASN A 163 -15.66 -3.58 35.36
C ASN A 163 -15.85 -2.07 35.50
N ARG A 164 -17.07 -1.55 35.29
CA ARG A 164 -17.43 -0.12 35.43
C ARG A 164 -16.55 0.81 34.57
N ILE A 165 -16.21 0.39 33.36
CA ILE A 165 -15.52 1.25 32.39
C ILE A 165 -16.57 2.21 31.79
N GLU A 166 -16.33 3.51 31.91
CA GLU A 166 -17.34 4.55 31.65
C GLU A 166 -17.32 5.11 30.24
N ASN A 167 -16.13 5.27 29.66
CA ASN A 167 -15.94 5.92 28.37
C ASN A 167 -15.47 4.92 27.34
N ILE A 168 -16.25 4.80 26.26
CA ILE A 168 -15.97 3.89 25.16
C ILE A 168 -15.65 4.74 23.94
N TYR A 169 -14.45 4.54 23.39
CA TYR A 169 -14.00 5.21 22.19
C TYR A 169 -13.84 4.21 21.06
N ILE A 170 -14.12 4.63 19.83
CA ILE A 170 -13.75 3.91 18.62
C ILE A 170 -12.81 4.82 17.84
N LEU A 171 -11.63 4.30 17.52
CA LEU A 171 -10.58 4.97 16.77
C LEU A 171 -10.38 4.23 15.45
N SER A 172 -10.62 4.91 14.34
CA SER A 172 -10.32 4.43 12.99
C SER A 172 -9.79 5.59 12.17
N THR A 173 -8.93 5.35 11.17
CA THR A 173 -8.49 6.48 10.32
C THR A 173 -9.61 7.02 9.45
N ILE A 174 -10.48 6.13 8.94
CA ILE A 174 -11.65 6.48 8.16
C ILE A 174 -12.88 5.72 8.65
N ILE A 175 -14.03 6.40 8.60
CA ILE A 175 -15.35 5.80 8.76
C ILE A 175 -16.28 6.27 7.65
N MET A 176 -17.06 5.34 7.07
CA MET A 176 -18.19 5.72 6.23
C MET A 176 -19.33 6.25 7.11
N ILE A 177 -19.96 7.37 6.72
CA ILE A 177 -21.01 8.02 7.53
C ILE A 177 -22.13 7.05 7.92
N GLU A 178 -22.59 6.22 6.99
CA GLU A 178 -23.63 5.21 7.27
C GLU A 178 -23.18 4.18 8.32
N GLY A 179 -21.90 3.82 8.35
CA GLY A 179 -21.35 2.93 9.37
C GLY A 179 -21.29 3.58 10.74
N ARG A 180 -20.93 4.87 10.81
CA ARG A 180 -20.98 5.67 12.03
C ARG A 180 -22.40 5.69 12.59
N ASP A 181 -23.37 6.07 11.75
CA ASP A 181 -24.77 6.21 12.13
C ASP A 181 -25.39 4.86 12.53
N TYR A 182 -25.00 3.79 11.84
CA TYR A 182 -25.39 2.43 12.21
C TYR A 182 -24.86 2.02 13.60
N VAL A 183 -23.59 2.30 13.91
CA VAL A 183 -23.03 1.97 15.24
C VAL A 183 -23.74 2.77 16.34
N LEU A 184 -23.91 4.08 16.15
CA LEU A 184 -24.53 4.96 17.15
C LEU A 184 -26.01 4.62 17.37
N SER A 185 -26.76 4.33 16.30
CA SER A 185 -28.18 3.94 16.40
C SER A 185 -28.39 2.59 17.09
N LYS A 186 -27.41 1.68 17.04
CA LYS A 186 -27.48 0.38 17.74
C LYS A 186 -27.18 0.46 19.23
N PHE A 187 -26.49 1.51 19.67
CA PHE A 187 -26.07 1.69 21.05
C PHE A 187 -26.36 3.12 21.56
N PRO A 188 -27.61 3.61 21.49
CA PRO A 188 -27.93 5.01 21.79
C PRO A 188 -27.77 5.36 23.27
N HIS A 189 -27.83 4.36 24.16
CA HIS A 189 -27.64 4.53 25.60
C HIS A 189 -26.21 4.25 26.06
N HIS A 190 -25.32 3.90 25.14
CA HIS A 190 -23.90 3.73 25.44
C HIS A 190 -23.18 5.02 25.13
N ASN A 191 -22.28 5.43 26.02
CA ASN A 191 -21.38 6.57 25.82
C ASN A 191 -20.24 6.20 24.85
N ILE A 192 -20.59 5.87 23.60
CA ILE A 192 -19.65 5.54 22.52
C ILE A 192 -19.31 6.82 21.77
N LYS A 193 -18.02 7.15 21.73
CA LYS A 193 -17.46 8.29 20.98
C LYS A 193 -16.61 7.78 19.84
N ILE A 194 -16.93 8.17 18.62
CA ILE A 194 -16.20 7.73 17.42
C ILE A 194 -15.26 8.86 16.98
N HIS A 195 -13.98 8.53 16.81
CA HIS A 195 -12.95 9.42 16.28
C HIS A 195 -12.39 8.79 15.00
N ALA A 196 -12.80 9.35 13.86
CA ALA A 196 -12.37 8.95 12.53
C ALA A 196 -12.68 10.06 11.53
N GLU A 197 -11.96 10.09 10.41
CA GLU A 197 -12.33 10.97 9.31
C GLU A 197 -13.52 10.38 8.53
N GLU A 198 -14.51 11.21 8.27
CA GLU A 198 -15.77 10.76 7.68
C GLU A 198 -15.72 10.77 6.15
N ARG A 199 -16.34 9.77 5.53
CA ARG A 199 -16.52 9.69 4.08
C ARG A 199 -17.97 9.36 3.73
N ASN A 200 -18.46 10.02 2.68
CA ASN A 200 -19.72 9.67 2.03
C ASN A 200 -19.50 8.56 1.01
N LYS A 201 -20.60 7.92 0.62
CA LYS A 201 -20.65 7.04 -0.55
C LYS A 201 -20.19 7.78 -1.81
N ILE A 202 -19.35 7.14 -2.61
CA ILE A 202 -18.82 7.77 -3.83
C ILE A 202 -19.89 8.00 -4.90
N PHE A 203 -21.04 7.30 -4.85
CA PHE A 203 -22.15 7.58 -5.75
C PHE A 203 -23.29 8.35 -5.09
N HIS A 204 -23.04 8.99 -3.94
CA HIS A 204 -24.00 9.91 -3.35
C HIS A 204 -24.22 11.14 -4.25
N LYS A 205 -25.47 11.40 -4.65
CA LYS A 205 -25.80 12.41 -5.67
C LYS A 205 -25.24 13.81 -5.40
N THR A 206 -25.21 14.23 -4.13
CA THR A 206 -24.87 15.61 -3.73
C THR A 206 -23.61 15.74 -2.89
N LEU A 207 -23.16 14.66 -2.25
CA LEU A 207 -22.06 14.69 -1.27
C LEU A 207 -20.82 13.96 -1.77
N SER A 208 -20.90 13.37 -2.97
CA SER A 208 -19.77 12.74 -3.61
C SER A 208 -18.89 13.80 -4.27
N PRO A 209 -17.55 13.73 -4.09
CA PRO A 209 -16.62 14.49 -4.91
C PRO A 209 -16.79 14.28 -6.42
N LEU A 210 -17.33 13.13 -6.86
CA LEU A 210 -17.61 12.88 -8.28
C LEU A 210 -18.67 13.84 -8.85
N SER A 211 -19.55 14.41 -8.01
CA SER A 211 -20.60 15.32 -8.48
C SER A 211 -20.04 16.60 -9.13
N LEU A 212 -18.75 16.89 -8.94
CA LEU A 212 -18.08 18.06 -9.46
C LEU A 212 -17.39 17.84 -10.82
N ILE A 213 -17.14 16.59 -11.19
CA ILE A 213 -16.18 16.28 -12.27
C ILE A 213 -16.68 15.23 -13.27
N GLY A 214 -17.76 14.51 -12.99
CA GLY A 214 -18.21 13.43 -13.86
C GLY A 214 -19.68 13.08 -13.73
N ASP A 215 -20.12 12.18 -14.60
CA ASP A 215 -21.46 11.61 -14.53
C ASP A 215 -21.48 10.46 -13.50
N ILE A 216 -22.06 10.75 -12.33
CA ILE A 216 -22.19 9.78 -11.22
C ILE A 216 -22.94 8.53 -11.67
N ASN A 217 -24.03 8.67 -12.43
CA ASN A 217 -24.87 7.54 -12.82
C ASN A 217 -24.11 6.66 -13.80
N LYS A 218 -23.52 7.26 -14.85
CA LYS A 218 -22.70 6.53 -15.81
C LYS A 218 -21.54 5.82 -15.12
N THR A 219 -20.83 6.50 -14.21
CA THR A 219 -19.69 5.90 -13.48
C THR A 219 -20.14 4.75 -12.58
N LYS A 220 -21.31 4.87 -11.95
CA LYS A 220 -21.91 3.80 -11.15
C LYS A 220 -22.28 2.61 -12.03
N ASP A 221 -22.91 2.83 -13.18
CA ASP A 221 -23.30 1.78 -14.11
C ASP A 221 -22.08 1.01 -14.63
N ILE A 222 -21.00 1.70 -15.00
CA ILE A 222 -19.71 1.09 -15.40
C ILE A 222 -19.12 0.27 -14.25
N THR A 223 -19.15 0.83 -13.02
CA THR A 223 -18.67 0.13 -11.83
C THR A 223 -19.45 -1.16 -11.57
N GLN A 224 -20.77 -1.14 -11.76
CA GLN A 224 -21.62 -2.32 -11.61
C GLN A 224 -21.36 -3.32 -12.75
N LYS A 225 -21.38 -2.88 -14.00
CA LYS A 225 -21.10 -3.69 -15.21
C LYS A 225 -19.85 -4.54 -15.07
N HIS A 226 -18.76 -3.96 -14.57
CA HIS A 226 -17.49 -4.67 -14.40
C HIS A 226 -17.37 -5.35 -13.04
N GLY A 227 -17.79 -4.68 -11.97
CA GLY A 227 -17.73 -5.22 -10.62
C GLY A 227 -18.56 -6.49 -10.42
N ASP A 228 -19.65 -6.65 -11.16
CA ASP A 228 -20.50 -7.86 -11.10
C ASP A 228 -19.80 -9.11 -11.63
N LYS A 229 -18.75 -8.93 -12.44
CA LYS A 229 -17.91 -10.02 -12.97
C LYS A 229 -16.74 -10.37 -12.04
N ILE A 230 -16.57 -9.63 -10.94
CA ILE A 230 -15.48 -9.80 -9.98
C ILE A 230 -16.03 -10.51 -8.73
N PRO A 231 -15.70 -11.80 -8.52
CA PRO A 231 -16.14 -12.52 -7.32
C PRO A 231 -15.41 -11.99 -6.07
N VAL A 232 -16.15 -11.77 -4.98
CA VAL A 232 -15.61 -11.13 -3.77
C VAL A 232 -15.43 -12.11 -2.59
N PHE A 233 -16.20 -13.21 -2.56
CA PHE A 233 -16.15 -14.19 -1.45
C PHE A 233 -16.19 -15.63 -1.96
N ASN A 234 -15.52 -16.52 -1.24
CA ASN A 234 -15.51 -17.95 -1.56
C ASN A 234 -16.74 -18.63 -0.95
N PHE A 235 -17.59 -19.16 -1.84
CA PHE A 235 -18.69 -20.11 -1.66
C PHE A 235 -19.96 -19.69 -0.89
N PRO A 236 -21.10 -19.49 -1.60
CA PRO A 236 -21.19 -19.30 -3.05
C PRO A 236 -20.53 -17.97 -3.46
N PRO A 237 -19.84 -17.91 -4.62
CA PRO A 237 -19.31 -16.65 -5.12
C PRO A 237 -20.44 -15.67 -5.35
N TYR A 238 -20.39 -14.54 -4.64
CA TYR A 238 -21.27 -13.41 -4.89
C TYR A 238 -20.44 -12.21 -5.34
N SER A 239 -21.00 -11.43 -6.25
CA SER A 239 -20.47 -10.13 -6.60
C SER A 239 -20.95 -9.09 -5.60
N ALA A 240 -20.05 -8.19 -5.23
CA ALA A 240 -20.37 -7.02 -4.42
C ALA A 240 -19.82 -5.80 -5.13
N SER A 241 -20.34 -5.51 -6.34
CA SER A 241 -19.83 -4.49 -7.26
C SER A 241 -19.69 -3.09 -6.65
N LEU A 242 -20.46 -2.81 -5.59
CA LEU A 242 -20.43 -1.55 -4.83
C LEU A 242 -19.65 -1.67 -3.49
N GLY A 243 -18.83 -2.70 -3.35
CA GLY A 243 -18.13 -3.05 -2.12
C GLY A 243 -19.03 -3.78 -1.11
N PHE A 244 -18.42 -4.29 -0.03
CA PHE A 244 -19.15 -4.96 1.05
C PHE A 244 -20.29 -4.09 1.57
N ASP A 245 -21.50 -4.66 1.62
CA ASP A 245 -22.71 -4.00 2.09
C ASP A 245 -23.07 -2.72 1.29
N ALA A 246 -22.65 -2.66 0.02
CA ALA A 246 -22.77 -1.49 -0.84
C ALA A 246 -22.25 -0.21 -0.16
N SER A 247 -21.10 -0.31 0.51
CA SER A 247 -20.48 0.85 1.18
C SER A 247 -19.98 1.92 0.21
N GLU A 248 -19.78 1.56 -1.07
CA GLU A 248 -19.37 2.48 -2.13
C GLU A 248 -18.13 3.32 -1.74
N SER A 249 -17.16 2.68 -1.06
CA SER A 249 -15.94 3.36 -0.63
C SER A 249 -14.94 3.47 -1.79
N LEU A 250 -14.08 4.49 -1.71
CA LEU A 250 -13.05 4.74 -2.71
C LEU A 250 -11.68 5.02 -2.05
N VAL A 251 -11.32 4.15 -1.11
CA VAL A 251 -10.10 4.26 -0.30
C VAL A 251 -9.23 3.02 -0.47
N SER A 252 -7.91 3.18 -0.47
CA SER A 252 -6.97 2.07 -0.25
C SER A 252 -5.82 2.51 0.63
N TYR A 253 -5.27 1.57 1.40
CA TYR A 253 -4.11 1.80 2.25
C TYR A 253 -2.89 1.09 1.68
N PHE A 254 -1.73 1.58 2.12
CA PHE A 254 -0.43 0.95 1.84
C PHE A 254 -0.38 -0.55 2.18
N HIS A 255 -1.08 -0.99 3.24
CA HIS A 255 -1.09 -2.39 3.67
C HIS A 255 -2.21 -3.22 3.05
N CYS A 256 -3.36 -2.63 2.74
CA CYS A 256 -4.52 -3.36 2.20
C CYS A 256 -5.56 -2.41 1.58
N THR A 257 -6.34 -2.89 0.61
CA THR A 257 -7.54 -2.20 0.14
C THR A 257 -8.75 -2.76 0.88
N PRO A 258 -9.54 -1.96 1.63
CA PRO A 258 -10.77 -2.42 2.29
C PRO A 258 -11.73 -3.10 1.31
N ASN A 259 -12.44 -4.14 1.74
CA ASN A 259 -13.45 -4.79 0.89
C ASN A 259 -14.73 -3.96 0.74
N ASN A 260 -14.86 -2.88 1.50
CA ASN A 260 -15.87 -1.83 1.31
C ASN A 260 -15.57 -0.95 0.08
N THR A 261 -14.33 -0.96 -0.39
CA THR A 261 -13.92 -0.28 -1.63
C THR A 261 -14.48 -1.02 -2.84
N LEU A 262 -14.76 -0.29 -3.91
CA LEU A 262 -15.24 -0.88 -5.17
C LEU A 262 -14.33 -2.02 -5.66
N PRO A 263 -14.85 -3.24 -5.97
CA PRO A 263 -14.03 -4.37 -6.39
C PRO A 263 -13.23 -4.15 -7.65
N ILE A 264 -13.68 -3.27 -8.56
CA ILE A 264 -12.92 -2.89 -9.75
C ILE A 264 -11.52 -2.35 -9.43
N ILE A 265 -11.30 -1.85 -8.20
CA ILE A 265 -9.99 -1.36 -7.74
C ILE A 265 -9.06 -2.50 -7.31
N TRP A 266 -9.59 -3.51 -6.61
CA TRP A 266 -8.76 -4.46 -5.83
C TRP A 266 -8.98 -5.93 -6.17
N GLY A 267 -10.09 -6.28 -6.81
CA GLY A 267 -10.42 -7.64 -7.17
C GLY A 267 -9.60 -8.12 -8.36
N LYS A 268 -9.17 -9.38 -8.32
CA LYS A 268 -8.39 -10.00 -9.38
C LYS A 268 -9.17 -11.15 -9.98
N THR A 269 -9.26 -11.17 -11.30
CA THR A 269 -9.73 -12.36 -12.04
C THR A 269 -8.70 -12.69 -13.12
N LYS A 270 -8.98 -13.71 -13.93
CA LYS A 270 -8.16 -14.00 -15.11
C LYS A 270 -8.18 -12.83 -16.11
N ASP A 271 -9.31 -12.15 -16.19
CA ASP A 271 -9.59 -11.12 -17.19
C ASP A 271 -9.62 -9.69 -16.61
N TRP A 272 -9.44 -9.54 -15.29
CA TRP A 272 -9.42 -8.25 -14.60
C TRP A 272 -8.13 -8.06 -13.80
N LYS A 273 -7.37 -7.03 -14.18
CA LYS A 273 -6.13 -6.63 -13.50
C LYS A 273 -6.43 -5.53 -12.47
N PRO A 274 -6.30 -5.76 -11.15
CA PRO A 274 -6.55 -4.74 -10.14
C PRO A 274 -5.46 -3.66 -10.09
N LEU A 275 -5.83 -2.45 -9.68
CA LEU A 275 -4.88 -1.37 -9.41
C LEU A 275 -4.24 -1.50 -8.03
N PHE A 276 -5.03 -1.85 -7.01
CA PHE A 276 -4.58 -2.05 -5.63
C PHE A 276 -5.12 -3.38 -5.09
N PRO A 277 -4.48 -4.52 -5.39
CA PRO A 277 -4.96 -5.83 -4.96
C PRO A 277 -5.21 -5.89 -3.45
N ARG A 278 -6.24 -6.61 -3.01
CA ARG A 278 -6.50 -6.80 -1.56
C ARG A 278 -5.63 -7.88 -0.93
N GLU A 279 -5.30 -8.93 -1.67
CA GLU A 279 -4.60 -10.09 -1.12
C GLU A 279 -3.09 -9.83 -0.99
N ALA A 280 -2.52 -10.11 0.18
CA ALA A 280 -1.13 -9.81 0.49
C ALA A 280 -0.14 -10.52 -0.45
N HIS A 281 -0.43 -11.78 -0.82
CA HIS A 281 0.45 -12.53 -1.72
C HIS A 281 0.52 -11.90 -3.12
N LEU A 282 -0.57 -11.32 -3.62
CA LEU A 282 -0.61 -10.61 -4.90
C LEU A 282 0.26 -9.34 -4.86
N ARG A 283 0.20 -8.57 -3.78
CA ARG A 283 1.10 -7.41 -3.58
C ARG A 283 2.57 -7.84 -3.43
N MET A 284 2.82 -9.00 -2.82
CA MET A 284 4.17 -9.57 -2.69
C MET A 284 4.71 -10.08 -4.03
N ASP A 285 3.86 -10.63 -4.88
CA ASP A 285 4.19 -11.03 -6.25
C ASP A 285 4.45 -9.82 -7.14
N GLU A 286 3.68 -8.72 -7.01
CA GLU A 286 3.98 -7.44 -7.66
C GLU A 286 5.32 -6.86 -7.20
N ALA A 287 5.65 -6.93 -5.92
CA ALA A 287 6.95 -6.53 -5.40
C ALA A 287 8.09 -7.45 -5.91
N ARG A 288 7.83 -8.75 -6.09
CA ARG A 288 8.77 -9.71 -6.70
C ARG A 288 8.95 -9.44 -8.20
N GLN A 289 7.90 -9.08 -8.91
CA GLN A 289 7.94 -8.72 -10.32
C GLN A 289 8.67 -7.39 -10.52
N PHE A 290 8.44 -6.41 -9.65
CA PHE A 290 9.24 -5.18 -9.59
C PHE A 290 10.73 -5.45 -9.35
N LYS A 291 11.10 -6.38 -8.46
CA LYS A 291 12.50 -6.82 -8.29
C LYS A 291 13.06 -7.47 -9.54
N ASN A 292 12.27 -8.28 -10.23
CA ASN A 292 12.68 -8.93 -11.48
C ASN A 292 12.89 -7.89 -12.60
N ASP A 293 12.04 -6.86 -12.66
CA ASP A 293 12.20 -5.73 -13.57
C ASP A 293 13.45 -4.91 -13.25
N ILE A 294 13.75 -4.69 -11.96
CA ILE A 294 15.00 -4.05 -11.51
C ILE A 294 16.22 -4.92 -11.88
N ALA A 295 16.17 -6.22 -11.67
CA ALA A 295 17.24 -7.16 -12.08
C ALA A 295 17.45 -7.15 -13.61
N PHE A 296 16.37 -7.02 -14.38
CA PHE A 296 16.41 -6.84 -15.83
C PHE A 296 17.11 -5.53 -16.24
N TYR A 297 16.76 -4.39 -15.61
CA TYR A 297 17.44 -3.11 -15.85
C TYR A 297 18.94 -3.15 -15.53
N ILE A 298 19.34 -3.94 -14.54
CA ILE A 298 20.75 -4.06 -14.15
C ILE A 298 21.50 -5.02 -15.08
N GLY A 299 20.85 -6.07 -15.58
CA GLY A 299 21.36 -6.89 -16.69
C GLY A 299 21.67 -6.05 -17.93
N ILE A 300 20.84 -5.04 -18.23
CA ILE A 300 21.07 -4.07 -19.31
C ILE A 300 22.30 -3.20 -19.02
N CYS A 301 22.42 -2.66 -17.80
CA CYS A 301 23.59 -1.84 -17.41
C CYS A 301 24.91 -2.63 -17.53
N ASN A 302 24.91 -3.90 -17.13
CA ASN A 302 26.06 -4.80 -17.27
C ASN A 302 26.43 -5.05 -18.74
N LYS A 303 25.44 -5.24 -19.62
CA LYS A 303 25.64 -5.53 -21.04
C LYS A 303 26.12 -4.30 -21.83
N LEU A 304 25.68 -3.11 -21.41
CA LEU A 304 26.06 -1.82 -21.99
C LEU A 304 27.38 -1.27 -21.43
N GLY A 305 28.05 -1.97 -20.49
CA GLY A 305 29.29 -1.52 -19.89
C GLY A 305 29.13 -0.21 -19.12
N ILE A 306 28.03 -0.06 -18.37
CA ILE A 306 27.78 1.10 -17.51
C ILE A 306 28.31 0.77 -16.10
N ASP A 307 29.33 1.48 -15.67
CA ASP A 307 29.89 1.37 -14.32
C ASP A 307 29.00 2.15 -13.32
N LEU A 308 28.35 1.42 -12.41
CA LEU A 308 27.46 1.96 -11.39
C LEU A 308 28.20 2.82 -10.34
N TYR A 309 29.53 2.74 -10.26
CA TYR A 309 30.34 3.49 -9.31
C TYR A 309 30.66 4.92 -9.77
N THR A 310 30.63 5.20 -11.08
CA THR A 310 31.11 6.49 -11.62
C THR A 310 30.14 7.19 -12.60
N GLY A 311 29.09 6.51 -13.08
CA GLY A 311 28.10 7.10 -14.01
C GLY A 311 28.58 7.32 -15.45
N ARG A 312 29.85 7.04 -15.77
CA ARG A 312 30.40 7.24 -17.13
C ARG A 312 30.34 5.97 -18.00
N SER A 313 30.26 6.16 -19.32
CA SER A 313 30.31 5.11 -20.35
C SER A 313 31.71 4.49 -20.45
N ILE A 314 31.84 3.16 -20.50
CA ILE A 314 33.14 2.47 -20.70
C ILE A 314 33.58 2.46 -22.18
N ILE A 315 32.82 3.03 -23.13
CA ILE A 315 33.33 3.15 -24.51
C ILE A 315 34.24 4.37 -24.63
N SER A 316 35.43 4.31 -24.01
CA SER A 316 36.61 4.92 -24.62
C SER A 316 37.20 3.88 -25.57
N LYS A 317 37.40 4.29 -26.83
CA LYS A 317 37.94 3.51 -27.95
C LYS A 317 39.02 2.50 -27.53
N LYS A 318 38.95 1.31 -28.16
CA LYS A 318 40.04 0.32 -28.21
C LYS A 318 41.36 1.00 -28.56
N GLN A 319 42.38 0.75 -27.74
CA GLN A 319 43.66 0.17 -28.15
C GLN A 319 44.42 -0.20 -26.87
N ASP A 320 44.34 -1.47 -26.44
CA ASP A 320 45.56 -2.24 -26.19
C ASP A 320 45.28 -3.72 -25.91
N LYS A 321 46.28 -4.56 -26.18
CA LYS A 321 46.23 -6.04 -26.22
C LYS A 321 46.05 -6.75 -24.87
N TYR A 322 45.82 -6.02 -23.78
CA TYR A 322 45.66 -6.61 -22.45
C TYR A 322 44.21 -6.48 -21.98
N VAL A 323 43.55 -7.63 -21.90
CA VAL A 323 42.19 -7.83 -21.41
C VAL A 323 42.04 -7.17 -20.03
N ARG A 324 41.23 -6.11 -19.90
CA ARG A 324 40.80 -5.62 -18.59
C ARG A 324 39.77 -6.59 -18.00
N GLU A 325 40.02 -7.06 -16.79
CA GLU A 325 39.05 -7.82 -15.99
C GLU A 325 37.75 -7.03 -15.84
N ARG A 326 36.62 -7.61 -16.26
CA ARG A 326 35.29 -7.05 -16.01
C ARG A 326 34.95 -7.26 -14.54
N LYS A 327 34.85 -6.18 -13.75
CA LYS A 327 34.17 -6.25 -12.44
C LYS A 327 32.66 -6.38 -12.68
N HIS A 328 32.11 -7.53 -12.34
CA HIS A 328 30.66 -7.76 -12.38
C HIS A 328 29.97 -7.06 -11.21
N ASN A 329 28.82 -6.42 -11.46
CA ASN A 329 27.98 -5.83 -10.42
C ASN A 329 27.52 -6.93 -9.44
N ASN A 330 27.67 -6.69 -8.14
CA ASN A 330 27.31 -7.62 -7.08
C ASN A 330 25.84 -7.43 -6.63
N LYS A 331 25.27 -8.36 -5.85
CA LYS A 331 23.88 -8.29 -5.33
C LYS A 331 23.62 -7.01 -4.50
N LEU A 332 24.65 -6.44 -3.89
CA LEU A 332 24.56 -5.22 -3.09
C LEU A 332 24.41 -3.98 -3.97
N ASP A 333 25.08 -3.91 -5.12
CA ASP A 333 24.96 -2.84 -6.12
C ASP A 333 23.53 -2.76 -6.66
N HIS A 334 22.91 -3.92 -6.88
CA HIS A 334 21.51 -4.01 -7.29
C HIS A 334 20.57 -3.42 -6.23
N SER A 335 20.88 -3.72 -4.97
CA SER A 335 20.09 -3.29 -3.84
C SER A 335 20.24 -1.78 -3.59
N VAL A 336 21.40 -1.20 -3.91
CA VAL A 336 21.62 0.26 -3.87
C VAL A 336 20.79 0.96 -4.94
N VAL A 337 20.80 0.50 -6.19
CA VAL A 337 19.98 1.12 -7.25
C VAL A 337 18.49 1.03 -6.93
N ALA A 338 18.02 -0.13 -6.47
CA ALA A 338 16.64 -0.31 -6.01
C ALA A 338 16.30 0.63 -4.85
N LEU A 339 17.21 0.77 -3.88
CA LEU A 339 17.09 1.72 -2.78
C LEU A 339 16.97 3.16 -3.29
N LEU A 340 17.79 3.58 -4.26
CA LEU A 340 17.75 4.95 -4.80
C LEU A 340 16.42 5.25 -5.49
N PHE A 341 15.90 4.32 -6.30
CA PHE A 341 14.57 4.45 -6.90
C PHE A 341 13.50 4.56 -5.83
N LEU A 342 13.46 3.64 -4.87
CA LEU A 342 12.45 3.65 -3.83
C LEU A 342 12.54 4.90 -2.94
N LYS A 343 13.74 5.41 -2.69
CA LYS A 343 13.93 6.66 -1.93
C LYS A 343 13.56 7.89 -2.75
N LYS A 344 13.74 7.87 -4.08
CA LYS A 344 13.28 8.94 -4.98
C LYS A 344 11.76 9.06 -4.98
N GLU A 345 11.07 7.92 -4.93
CA GLU A 345 9.61 7.85 -4.81
C GLU A 345 9.13 8.05 -3.35
N GLY A 346 10.03 8.31 -2.40
CA GLY A 346 9.69 8.70 -1.02
C GLY A 346 9.37 7.56 -0.04
N TYR A 347 9.63 6.31 -0.42
CA TYR A 347 9.36 5.13 0.41
C TYR A 347 10.22 5.08 1.70
N ASP A 348 9.61 4.62 2.79
CA ASP A 348 10.28 4.44 4.10
C ASP A 348 11.08 3.13 4.17
N ASN A 349 12.06 3.07 5.07
CA ASN A 349 12.94 1.92 5.27
C ASN A 349 12.20 0.60 5.55
N LEU A 350 11.10 0.63 6.31
CA LEU A 350 10.36 -0.60 6.58
C LEU A 350 9.62 -1.10 5.33
N ILE A 351 9.12 -0.17 4.51
CA ILE A 351 8.48 -0.48 3.22
C ILE A 351 9.52 -0.97 2.23
N ILE A 352 10.70 -0.36 2.21
CA ILE A 352 11.83 -0.82 1.40
C ILE A 352 12.25 -2.22 1.81
N CYS A 353 12.34 -2.52 3.12
CA CYS A 353 12.57 -3.88 3.60
C CYS A 353 11.53 -4.87 3.08
N HIS A 354 10.25 -4.50 3.14
CA HIS A 354 9.16 -5.36 2.68
C HIS A 354 9.17 -5.55 1.16
N LEU A 355 9.27 -4.47 0.40
CA LEU A 355 9.36 -4.47 -1.07
C LEU A 355 10.59 -5.25 -1.54
N LEU A 356 11.73 -5.05 -0.90
CA LEU A 356 13.00 -5.71 -1.20
C LEU A 356 13.13 -7.10 -0.57
N GLY A 357 12.20 -7.53 0.29
CA GLY A 357 12.25 -8.84 0.95
C GLY A 357 13.53 -9.03 1.76
N ILE A 358 14.01 -7.97 2.39
CA ILE A 358 15.25 -7.90 3.15
C ILE A 358 14.95 -7.46 4.59
N THR A 359 15.79 -7.88 5.52
CA THR A 359 15.77 -7.47 6.91
C THR A 359 16.25 -6.02 7.08
N ARG A 360 16.00 -5.43 8.26
CA ARG A 360 16.51 -4.08 8.60
C ARG A 360 18.03 -4.04 8.62
N THR A 361 18.68 -5.12 9.04
CA THR A 361 20.13 -5.25 9.08
C THR A 361 20.72 -5.23 7.67
N GLU A 362 20.13 -5.99 6.74
CA GLU A 362 20.54 -5.98 5.33
C GLU A 362 20.30 -4.60 4.68
N LEU A 363 19.20 -3.92 5.01
CA LEU A 363 18.95 -2.56 4.54
C LEU A 363 20.01 -1.56 5.04
N ILE A 364 20.50 -1.70 6.27
CA ILE A 364 21.59 -0.86 6.79
C ILE A 364 22.88 -1.07 5.97
N VAL A 365 23.20 -2.30 5.59
CA VAL A 365 24.36 -2.60 4.74
C VAL A 365 24.23 -1.89 3.39
N ILE A 366 23.04 -1.92 2.79
CA ILE A 366 22.76 -1.24 1.52
C ILE A 366 22.87 0.29 1.66
N TYR A 367 22.37 0.87 2.76
CA TYR A 367 22.54 2.31 3.03
C TYR A 367 23.99 2.71 3.21
N ASN A 368 24.79 1.89 3.89
CA ASN A 368 26.20 2.18 4.08
C ASN A 368 26.93 2.20 2.74
N GLU A 369 26.60 1.29 1.83
CA GLU A 369 27.16 1.30 0.48
C GLU A 369 26.69 2.51 -0.34
N ALA A 370 25.40 2.84 -0.31
CA ALA A 370 24.87 4.03 -0.98
C ALA A 370 25.48 5.35 -0.46
N LYS A 371 25.86 5.40 0.83
CA LYS A 371 26.58 6.52 1.43
C LYS A 371 28.04 6.61 0.98
N LYS A 372 28.73 5.48 0.85
CA LYS A 372 30.10 5.44 0.28
C LYS A 372 30.11 5.99 -1.15
N LEU A 373 29.08 5.68 -1.92
CA LEU A 373 28.90 6.18 -3.30
C LEU A 373 28.40 7.63 -3.37
N ASN A 374 28.21 8.30 -2.22
CA ASN A 374 27.68 9.65 -2.13
C ASN A 374 26.31 9.85 -2.81
N PHE A 375 25.52 8.79 -2.99
CA PHE A 375 24.16 8.87 -3.52
C PHE A 375 23.12 9.16 -2.44
N ILE A 376 23.45 8.83 -1.18
CA ILE A 376 22.63 9.08 -0.01
C ILE A 376 23.46 9.80 1.07
N ASN A 377 22.87 10.80 1.72
CA ASN A 377 23.51 11.58 2.78
C ASN A 377 23.48 10.86 4.15
N LYS A 378 24.11 11.46 5.18
CA LYS A 378 24.12 10.91 6.55
C LYS A 378 22.71 10.73 7.15
N ARG A 379 21.75 11.55 6.73
CA ARG A 379 20.32 11.50 7.13
C ARG A 379 19.51 10.47 6.34
N SER A 380 20.14 9.70 5.46
CA SER A 380 19.49 8.68 4.63
C SER A 380 18.54 9.28 3.57
N GLU A 381 18.85 10.47 3.08
CA GLU A 381 18.14 11.17 1.99
C GLU A 381 18.98 11.18 0.72
N LEU A 382 18.35 11.27 -0.45
CA LEU A 382 19.05 11.34 -1.73
C LEU A 382 19.88 12.62 -1.85
N THR A 383 21.12 12.47 -2.32
CA THR A 383 21.96 13.61 -2.70
C THR A 383 21.66 14.05 -4.14
N ILE A 384 22.15 15.23 -4.52
CA ILE A 384 22.11 15.70 -5.91
C ILE A 384 22.80 14.71 -6.86
N SER A 385 23.90 14.09 -6.41
CA SER A 385 24.61 13.04 -7.16
C SER A 385 23.72 11.81 -7.41
N GLY A 386 23.01 11.33 -6.39
CA GLY A 386 22.08 10.21 -6.52
C GLY A 386 20.89 10.50 -7.44
N ILE A 387 20.37 11.74 -7.42
CA ILE A 387 19.30 12.17 -8.32
C ILE A 387 19.79 12.21 -9.77
N ASN A 388 20.96 12.81 -10.01
CA ASN A 388 21.57 12.91 -11.35
C ASN A 388 21.87 11.53 -11.93
N PHE A 389 22.39 10.61 -11.10
CA PHE A 389 22.60 9.22 -11.47
C PHE A 389 21.30 8.55 -11.98
N LEU A 390 20.18 8.69 -11.26
CA LEU A 390 18.90 8.14 -11.69
C LEU A 390 18.35 8.77 -12.98
N VAL A 391 18.59 10.07 -13.19
CA VAL A 391 18.18 10.79 -14.42
C VAL A 391 18.99 10.29 -15.62
N GLU A 392 20.31 10.15 -15.46
CA GLU A 392 21.21 9.65 -16.49
C GLU A 392 20.91 8.19 -16.83
N LEU A 393 20.63 7.37 -15.81
CA LEU A 393 20.20 5.98 -15.97
C LEU A 393 18.94 5.89 -16.85
N LYS A 394 17.88 6.66 -16.51
CA LYS A 394 16.63 6.70 -17.28
C LYS A 394 16.84 7.17 -18.73
N LYS A 395 17.73 8.14 -18.96
CA LYS A 395 18.03 8.68 -20.29
C LYS A 395 18.70 7.63 -21.18
N ARG A 396 19.65 6.86 -20.62
CA ARG A 396 20.39 5.83 -21.35
C ARG A 396 19.59 4.56 -21.60
N THR A 397 18.59 4.24 -20.78
CA THR A 397 17.71 3.07 -20.97
C THR A 397 16.57 3.29 -21.96
N LYS A 398 16.23 4.55 -22.30
CA LYS A 398 15.09 4.92 -23.17
C LYS A 398 15.17 4.44 -24.64
N PRO A 399 16.34 4.34 -25.30
CA PRO A 399 16.44 3.94 -26.72
C PRO A 399 16.34 2.43 -27.00
N GLU A 400 16.55 1.57 -26.00
CA GLU A 400 16.71 0.13 -26.27
C GLU A 400 15.39 -0.64 -26.16
N ASN A 401 14.79 -0.90 -27.32
CA ASN A 401 13.49 -1.57 -27.46
C ASN A 401 13.64 -3.11 -27.48
N PHE A 402 14.09 -3.70 -26.37
CA PHE A 402 14.47 -5.12 -26.27
C PHE A 402 13.33 -6.14 -26.35
N ARG A 403 12.06 -5.70 -26.40
CA ARG A 403 10.91 -6.62 -26.54
C ARG A 403 10.62 -7.06 -27.98
N LYS A 404 11.36 -6.56 -28.99
CA LYS A 404 11.28 -7.13 -30.34
C LYS A 404 11.93 -8.53 -30.33
N GLN A 405 11.11 -9.58 -30.31
CA GLN A 405 11.59 -10.94 -30.53
C GLN A 405 12.38 -10.97 -31.84
N THR A 406 13.66 -11.34 -31.79
CA THR A 406 14.47 -11.56 -32.99
C THR A 406 14.68 -13.05 -33.16
N LYS A 407 14.84 -13.54 -34.40
CA LYS A 407 15.13 -14.96 -34.68
C LYS A 407 16.31 -15.52 -33.87
N HIS A 408 17.23 -14.64 -33.43
CA HIS A 408 18.40 -15.02 -32.65
C HIS A 408 18.07 -15.33 -31.17
N SER A 409 17.10 -14.64 -30.56
CA SER A 409 16.73 -14.84 -29.15
C SER A 409 15.88 -16.10 -28.89
N LEU A 410 15.41 -16.76 -29.94
CA LEU A 410 14.60 -17.98 -29.88
C LEU A 410 15.41 -19.27 -30.20
N ARG A 411 16.72 -19.16 -30.43
CA ARG A 411 17.56 -20.35 -30.60
C ARG A 411 17.77 -21.02 -29.24
N VAL A 412 17.28 -22.26 -29.10
CA VAL A 412 17.63 -23.16 -28.00
C VAL A 412 19.13 -23.39 -28.04
N LYS A 413 19.83 -23.03 -26.96
CA LYS A 413 21.25 -23.31 -26.80
C LYS A 413 21.42 -24.61 -26.02
N ASN A 414 21.98 -25.62 -26.66
CA ASN A 414 22.40 -26.86 -26.01
C ASN A 414 23.75 -26.64 -25.32
N GLU A 415 23.77 -25.85 -24.26
CA GLU A 415 24.95 -25.71 -23.40
C GLU A 415 24.79 -26.66 -22.21
N LEU A 416 25.65 -27.69 -22.16
CA LEU A 416 25.71 -28.64 -21.05
C LEU A 416 26.33 -27.94 -19.84
N TYR A 417 25.53 -27.71 -18.80
CA TYR A 417 26.00 -27.07 -17.56
C TYR A 417 26.66 -28.10 -16.64
N MET A 418 27.97 -27.98 -16.44
CA MET A 418 28.74 -28.77 -15.47
C MET A 418 29.06 -27.88 -14.25
N PRO A 419 28.48 -28.14 -13.07
CA PRO A 419 28.77 -27.39 -11.84
C PRO A 419 30.22 -27.62 -11.38
N ILE A 420 30.91 -26.55 -11.00
CA ILE A 420 32.36 -26.57 -10.70
C ILE A 420 32.67 -27.08 -9.27
N GLN A 421 31.68 -27.18 -8.37
CA GLN A 421 31.85 -27.83 -7.06
C GLN A 421 30.49 -28.23 -6.45
N PHE A 422 30.35 -29.50 -6.05
CA PHE A 422 29.24 -29.99 -5.23
C PHE A 422 29.68 -29.94 -3.76
N ASN A 423 29.23 -28.94 -3.00
CA ASN A 423 29.36 -28.95 -1.54
C ASN A 423 28.14 -29.64 -0.91
N GLY A 424 28.01 -30.95 -1.17
CA GLY A 424 27.18 -31.83 -0.36
C GLY A 424 28.02 -32.36 0.79
N THR A 425 27.77 -31.91 2.01
CA THR A 425 28.30 -32.54 3.22
C THR A 425 27.57 -33.88 3.40
N ILE A 426 28.35 -34.97 3.47
CA ILE A 426 27.90 -36.28 3.95
C ILE A 426 27.87 -36.26 5.48
#